data_AF-A0A3C1DCX8-F1
#
_entry.id   AF-A0A3C1DCX8-F1
#
_cell.length_a   1.000
_cell.length_b   1.000
_cell.length_c   1.000
_cell.angle_alpha   90.00
_cell.angle_beta   90.00
_cell.angle_gamma   90.00
#
_symmetry.space_group_name_H-M   'P 1'
#
loop_
_entity.id
_entity.type
_entity.pdbx_description
1 polymer ?
#
loop_
_entity_poly.entity_id
_entity_poly.type
_entity_poly.pdbx_seq_one_letter_code
_entity_poly.pdbx_strand_id
1 'polypeptide(L)'
;MYVKVAKKNETTTKGATLATLVLGLALAISVPPATAMAQPLSDRLPATQSVAQMATSSTATAQAEDASAASTRPTAASAAGNAAVQAKDDAVDYVIPYDRAAIDAIGSQEQTGHSICCPSFSCAYADAVLDGTVHDHSYYNCSCCMWPDWGGGESAFRCVGSDEQLLREAYDQIAAGRPTVIHVAGVSGEHWIALIGYCNAADPDHLSLDNFIALDPWDAAQIVASERYSLYGDGCEHISTR
;
A
#
# COMPACT_ATOMS: atom_id res chain seq x y z
N MET A 1 22.28 -58.69 -53.85
CA MET A 1 21.33 -59.59 -54.55
C MET A 1 19.92 -59.27 -54.05
N TYR A 2 18.99 -59.02 -54.98
CA TYR A 2 17.50 -59.11 -54.92
C TYR A 2 16.77 -58.67 -53.62
N VAL A 3 16.10 -57.50 -53.55
CA VAL A 3 14.80 -57.05 -54.14
C VAL A 3 13.53 -57.59 -53.46
N LYS A 4 12.75 -56.68 -52.84
CA LYS A 4 11.27 -56.45 -52.92
C LYS A 4 10.90 -55.45 -51.80
N VAL A 5 10.39 -54.23 -51.97
CA VAL A 5 9.34 -53.58 -52.81
C VAL A 5 7.90 -53.91 -52.40
N ALA A 6 7.16 -52.81 -52.18
CA ALA A 6 5.69 -52.59 -52.21
C ALA A 6 4.90 -52.97 -50.96
N LYS A 7 3.83 -52.27 -50.55
CA LYS A 7 3.06 -51.09 -51.06
C LYS A 7 2.21 -50.60 -49.86
N LYS A 8 2.13 -49.28 -49.62
CA LYS A 8 0.98 -48.38 -49.89
C LYS A 8 -0.35 -48.81 -49.25
N ASN A 9 -0.94 -47.92 -48.45
CA ASN A 9 -2.30 -47.40 -48.68
C ASN A 9 -2.54 -46.10 -47.89
N GLU A 10 -2.77 -45.03 -48.67
CA GLU A 10 -3.36 -43.76 -48.28
C GLU A 10 -4.82 -43.98 -47.83
N THR A 11 -5.32 -43.17 -46.89
CA THR A 11 -6.66 -42.59 -47.02
C THR A 11 -6.80 -41.30 -46.24
N THR A 12 -6.81 -40.21 -47.01
CA THR A 12 -7.33 -38.87 -46.74
C THR A 12 -8.72 -38.89 -46.08
N THR A 13 -8.97 -38.03 -45.08
CA THR A 13 -10.20 -37.23 -45.07
C THR A 13 -9.96 -35.86 -44.43
N LYS A 14 -10.34 -34.84 -45.19
CA LYS A 14 -10.36 -33.42 -44.85
C LYS A 14 -11.58 -33.11 -43.97
N GLY A 15 -11.45 -32.08 -43.12
CA GLY A 15 -12.54 -31.15 -42.84
C GLY A 15 -13.12 -31.21 -41.43
N ALA A 16 -12.92 -30.14 -40.66
CA ALA A 16 -14.00 -29.20 -40.34
C ALA A 16 -13.45 -28.11 -39.41
N THR A 17 -13.22 -26.93 -39.98
CA THR A 17 -13.04 -25.67 -39.26
C THR A 17 -14.36 -25.33 -38.58
N LEU A 18 -14.42 -25.35 -37.24
CA LEU A 18 -15.54 -24.80 -36.48
C LEU A 18 -15.16 -23.38 -36.05
N ALA A 19 -15.66 -22.41 -36.81
CA ALA A 19 -15.75 -21.03 -36.40
C ALA A 19 -16.87 -20.92 -35.35
N THR A 20 -16.51 -20.66 -34.10
CA THR A 20 -17.50 -20.36 -33.05
C THR A 20 -17.91 -18.90 -33.18
N LEU A 21 -19.16 -18.71 -33.61
CA LEU A 21 -19.87 -17.45 -33.72
C LEU A 21 -20.12 -16.88 -32.31
N VAL A 22 -19.46 -15.76 -31.97
CA VAL A 22 -19.77 -14.98 -30.76
C VAL A 22 -20.98 -14.09 -31.06
N LEU A 23 -22.15 -14.44 -30.51
CA LEU A 23 -23.34 -13.61 -30.57
C LEU A 23 -23.28 -12.58 -29.43
N GLY A 24 -22.92 -11.35 -29.78
CA GLY A 24 -22.94 -10.22 -28.86
C GLY A 24 -24.37 -9.82 -28.50
N LEU A 25 -24.70 -9.85 -27.21
CA LEU A 25 -25.93 -9.27 -26.67
C LEU A 25 -25.59 -7.88 -26.11
N ALA A 26 -25.86 -6.86 -26.92
CA ALA A 26 -25.79 -5.46 -26.50
C ALA A 26 -27.01 -5.14 -25.63
N LEU A 27 -26.80 -4.98 -24.32
CA LEU A 27 -27.82 -4.43 -23.43
C LEU A 27 -27.58 -2.92 -23.31
N ALA A 28 -28.34 -2.14 -24.08
CA ALA A 28 -28.37 -0.69 -23.99
C ALA A 28 -29.14 -0.29 -22.71
N ILE A 29 -28.42 0.22 -21.72
CA ILE A 29 -29.01 0.98 -20.61
C ILE A 29 -28.93 2.45 -21.00
N SER A 30 -30.09 3.10 -21.11
CA SER A 30 -30.22 4.49 -21.49
C SER A 30 -30.75 5.34 -20.32
N VAL A 31 -30.14 6.53 -20.20
CA VAL A 31 -30.67 7.80 -19.63
C VAL A 31 -30.55 7.97 -18.10
N PRO A 32 -30.36 9.21 -17.54
CA PRO A 32 -30.05 10.54 -18.13
C PRO A 32 -28.75 11.21 -17.60
N PRO A 33 -28.33 12.34 -18.23
CA PRO A 33 -27.24 13.18 -17.71
C PRO A 33 -27.67 13.95 -16.45
N ALA A 34 -26.83 13.92 -15.41
CA ALA A 34 -26.95 14.85 -14.29
C ALA A 34 -26.51 16.25 -14.75
N THR A 35 -27.48 17.16 -14.77
CA THR A 35 -27.32 18.58 -15.09
C THR A 35 -26.40 19.25 -14.10
N ALA A 36 -25.29 19.83 -14.60
CA ALA A 36 -24.51 20.82 -13.89
C ALA A 36 -25.37 22.08 -13.67
N MET A 37 -25.60 22.44 -12.40
CA MET A 37 -26.12 23.74 -12.00
C MET A 37 -25.08 24.39 -11.09
N ALA A 38 -24.29 25.28 -11.68
CA ALA A 38 -23.51 26.27 -10.95
C ALA A 38 -24.44 27.42 -10.56
N GLN A 39 -24.46 27.83 -9.28
CA GLN A 39 -25.05 29.09 -8.79
C GLN A 39 -24.39 29.46 -7.43
N PRO A 40 -24.36 30.74 -7.03
CA PRO A 40 -23.13 31.51 -6.94
C PRO A 40 -22.62 31.82 -5.52
N LEU A 41 -21.35 32.26 -5.45
CA LEU A 41 -20.79 33.01 -4.33
C LEU A 41 -21.69 34.19 -3.95
N SER A 42 -21.96 34.35 -2.66
CA SER A 42 -22.22 35.65 -2.04
C SER A 42 -21.86 35.63 -0.56
N ASP A 43 -20.85 36.42 -0.26
CA ASP A 43 -20.52 37.12 0.97
C ASP A 43 -21.52 37.05 2.14
N ARG A 44 -20.99 36.81 3.34
CA ARG A 44 -21.05 37.79 4.45
C ARG A 44 -20.23 37.35 5.67
N LEU A 45 -19.09 38.03 5.87
CA LEU A 45 -18.51 38.35 7.18
C LEU A 45 -19.49 39.23 7.99
N PRO A 46 -19.48 39.15 9.33
CA PRO A 46 -18.65 40.06 10.14
C PRO A 46 -17.88 39.27 11.23
N ALA A 47 -16.57 39.46 11.37
CA ALA A 47 -15.90 40.55 12.09
C ALA A 47 -16.13 40.56 13.63
N THR A 48 -15.02 40.28 14.32
CA THR A 48 -14.58 40.77 15.64
C THR A 48 -15.30 40.28 16.90
N GLN A 49 -14.52 39.66 17.80
CA GLN A 49 -14.16 40.30 19.06
C GLN A 49 -12.84 39.75 19.59
N SER A 50 -11.83 40.63 19.57
CA SER A 50 -10.65 40.58 20.40
C SER A 50 -11.03 40.98 21.82
N VAL A 51 -10.60 40.22 22.82
CA VAL A 51 -10.42 40.75 24.18
C VAL A 51 -9.04 40.30 24.66
N ALA A 52 -8.11 41.24 24.61
CA ALA A 52 -6.88 41.18 25.37
C ALA A 52 -7.06 42.00 26.67
N GLN A 53 -6.22 41.67 27.66
CA GLN A 53 -5.90 42.41 28.89
C GLN A 53 -6.85 42.17 30.08
N MET A 54 -6.40 42.01 31.34
CA MET A 54 -5.11 42.33 31.96
C MET A 54 -5.01 41.73 33.38
N ALA A 55 -3.75 41.54 33.83
CA ALA A 55 -3.27 41.63 35.23
C ALA A 55 -3.70 40.53 36.22
N THR A 56 -2.83 39.94 37.07
CA THR A 56 -1.89 40.60 37.98
C THR A 56 -0.83 39.59 38.47
N SER A 57 0.36 40.12 38.76
CA SER A 57 1.43 39.45 39.50
C SER A 57 1.04 39.22 40.96
N SER A 58 1.35 38.05 41.50
CA SER A 58 1.42 37.79 42.93
C SER A 58 2.60 36.87 43.24
N THR A 59 3.67 37.48 43.71
CA THR A 59 4.78 36.83 44.43
C THR A 59 4.25 36.25 45.74
N ALA A 60 4.38 34.93 45.92
CA ALA A 60 4.34 34.32 47.24
C ALA A 60 5.35 33.17 47.28
N THR A 61 6.45 33.44 47.96
CA THR A 61 7.44 32.49 48.46
C THR A 61 6.80 31.42 49.34
N ALA A 62 7.09 30.15 49.07
CA ALA A 62 7.20 29.12 50.09
C ALA A 62 8.14 28.02 49.60
N GLN A 63 9.37 28.03 50.13
CA GLN A 63 10.22 26.86 50.19
C GLN A 63 9.61 25.87 51.19
N ALA A 64 9.52 24.60 50.81
CA ALA A 64 9.78 23.48 51.71
C ALA A 64 10.18 22.28 50.85
N GLU A 65 11.39 21.81 51.13
CA GLU A 65 12.06 20.66 50.55
C GLU A 65 11.41 19.37 51.09
N ASP A 66 11.20 18.38 50.25
CA ASP A 66 11.41 16.99 50.66
C ASP A 66 11.90 16.16 49.47
N ALA A 67 12.97 15.43 49.75
CA ALA A 67 13.78 14.70 48.82
C ALA A 67 13.27 13.27 48.71
N SER A 68 12.97 12.85 47.49
CA SER A 68 13.02 11.44 47.10
C SER A 68 13.33 11.37 45.62
N ALA A 69 14.61 11.57 45.31
CA ALA A 69 15.18 11.30 44.01
C ALA A 69 15.10 9.79 43.71
N ALA A 70 13.96 9.34 43.18
CA ALA A 70 13.91 8.14 42.37
C ALA A 70 14.55 8.51 41.01
N SER A 71 15.87 8.38 40.94
CA SER A 71 16.59 8.38 39.67
C SER A 71 16.19 7.12 38.92
N THR A 72 15.10 7.20 38.16
CA THR A 72 14.73 6.19 37.18
C THR A 72 15.71 6.32 36.03
N ARG A 73 16.91 5.74 36.21
CA ARG A 73 17.86 5.56 35.11
C ARG A 73 17.11 4.74 34.05
N PRO A 74 16.95 5.25 32.81
CA PRO A 74 16.40 4.43 31.75
C PRO A 74 17.24 3.17 31.69
N THR A 75 16.60 2.00 31.75
CA THR A 75 17.32 0.75 31.57
C THR A 75 18.01 0.79 30.22
N ALA A 76 19.19 0.19 30.09
CA ALA A 76 19.93 0.18 28.82
C ALA A 76 19.06 -0.34 27.65
N ALA A 77 18.05 -1.18 27.93
CA ALA A 77 17.04 -1.63 26.97
C ALA A 77 16.05 -0.53 26.54
N SER A 78 15.56 0.33 27.44
CA SER A 78 14.70 1.48 27.08
C SER A 78 15.49 2.59 26.39
N ALA A 79 16.75 2.81 26.78
CA ALA A 79 17.65 3.72 26.07
C ALA A 79 18.02 3.19 24.68
N ALA A 80 18.25 1.88 24.54
CA ALA A 80 18.49 1.24 23.24
C ALA A 80 17.23 1.23 22.36
N GLY A 81 16.03 1.00 22.94
CA GLY A 81 14.76 1.10 22.24
C GLY A 81 14.50 2.53 21.74
N ASN A 82 14.67 3.54 22.60
CA ASN A 82 14.51 4.94 22.21
C ASN A 82 15.59 5.39 21.21
N ALA A 83 16.83 4.90 21.32
CA ALA A 83 17.89 5.18 20.36
C ALA A 83 17.68 4.49 19.01
N ALA A 84 17.07 3.30 18.98
CA ALA A 84 16.71 2.62 17.73
C ALA A 84 15.53 3.32 17.02
N VAL A 85 14.58 3.88 17.78
CA VAL A 85 13.53 4.74 17.24
C VAL A 85 14.11 6.06 16.73
N GLN A 86 14.98 6.72 17.50
CA GLN A 86 15.63 7.97 17.08
C GLN A 86 16.55 7.80 15.86
N ALA A 87 17.33 6.72 15.80
CA ALA A 87 18.20 6.42 14.66
C ALA A 87 17.41 6.07 13.39
N LYS A 88 16.16 5.64 13.54
CA LYS A 88 15.22 5.43 12.44
C LYS A 88 14.58 6.75 11.97
N ASP A 89 14.29 7.66 12.90
CA ASP A 89 13.79 9.00 12.59
C ASP A 89 14.86 9.88 11.89
N ASP A 90 16.14 9.64 12.17
CA ASP A 90 17.26 10.30 11.48
C ASP A 90 17.70 9.53 10.20
N ALA A 91 17.16 8.33 9.95
CA ALA A 91 17.54 7.52 8.80
C ALA A 91 16.86 8.01 7.53
N VAL A 92 17.66 8.29 6.51
CA VAL A 92 17.16 8.55 5.14
C VAL A 92 16.81 7.26 4.39
N ASP A 93 17.31 6.12 4.88
CA ASP A 93 17.08 4.78 4.34
C ASP A 93 16.64 3.82 5.45
N TYR A 94 15.52 3.14 5.26
CA TYR A 94 15.01 2.15 6.19
C TYR A 94 14.13 1.13 5.48
N VAL A 95 14.28 -0.15 5.82
CA VAL A 95 13.38 -1.22 5.41
C VAL A 95 12.93 -1.95 6.67
N ILE A 96 11.62 -2.19 6.81
CA ILE A 96 11.07 -2.98 7.91
C ILE A 96 11.74 -4.36 7.86
N PRO A 97 12.37 -4.85 8.93
CA PRO A 97 12.93 -6.19 8.94
C PRO A 97 11.85 -7.24 8.73
N TYR A 98 12.03 -8.15 7.77
CA TYR A 98 11.08 -9.23 7.48
C TYR A 98 11.82 -10.52 7.11
N ASP A 99 11.14 -11.66 7.24
CA ASP A 99 11.66 -12.95 6.76
C ASP A 99 11.37 -13.11 5.28
N ARG A 100 12.42 -13.12 4.45
CA ARG A 100 12.28 -13.33 3.01
C ARG A 100 11.65 -14.69 2.67
N ALA A 101 11.90 -15.72 3.48
CA ALA A 101 11.32 -17.04 3.25
C ALA A 101 9.78 -17.03 3.43
N ALA A 102 9.23 -16.11 4.24
CA ALA A 102 7.79 -15.94 4.38
C ALA A 102 7.18 -15.41 3.07
N ILE A 103 7.83 -14.44 2.41
CA ILE A 103 7.39 -13.92 1.10
C ILE A 103 7.48 -15.01 0.03
N ASP A 104 8.59 -15.75 0.00
CA ASP A 104 8.76 -16.85 -0.96
C ASP A 104 7.73 -17.97 -0.73
N ALA A 105 7.27 -18.19 0.51
CA ALA A 105 6.22 -19.17 0.83
C ALA A 105 4.81 -18.73 0.40
N ILE A 106 4.53 -17.42 0.36
CA ILE A 106 3.28 -16.87 -0.18
C ILE A 106 3.24 -17.05 -1.71
N GLY A 107 4.40 -16.96 -2.37
CA GLY A 107 4.51 -16.99 -3.83
C GLY A 107 4.10 -15.67 -4.48
N SER A 108 3.84 -15.67 -5.78
CA SER A 108 3.51 -14.46 -6.55
C SER A 108 2.43 -14.72 -7.62
N GLN A 109 1.95 -13.65 -8.27
CA GLN A 109 0.99 -13.77 -9.36
C GLN A 109 1.56 -14.53 -10.56
N GLU A 110 2.83 -14.30 -10.92
CA GLU A 110 3.51 -15.01 -12.01
C GLU A 110 3.59 -16.52 -11.70
N GLN A 111 3.96 -16.87 -10.47
CA GLN A 111 4.12 -18.27 -10.06
C GLN A 111 2.79 -19.04 -9.99
N THR A 112 1.73 -18.35 -9.56
CA THR A 112 0.40 -18.95 -9.37
C THR A 112 -0.51 -18.83 -10.59
N GLY A 113 -0.18 -17.96 -11.54
CA GLY A 113 -1.03 -17.65 -12.71
C GLY A 113 -2.23 -16.75 -12.37
N HIS A 114 -2.29 -16.18 -11.17
CA HIS A 114 -3.40 -15.36 -10.70
C HIS A 114 -3.17 -13.86 -10.96
N SER A 115 -3.21 -13.47 -12.23
CA SER A 115 -2.84 -12.13 -12.71
C SER A 115 -3.70 -10.96 -12.21
N ILE A 116 -4.84 -11.22 -11.56
CA ILE A 116 -5.73 -10.17 -11.05
C ILE A 116 -5.67 -10.01 -9.52
N CYS A 117 -4.97 -10.89 -8.81
CA CYS A 117 -4.92 -10.86 -7.33
C CYS A 117 -3.80 -9.97 -6.77
N CYS A 118 -3.32 -8.97 -7.51
CA CYS A 118 -2.27 -8.06 -7.02
C CYS A 118 -2.57 -7.49 -5.63
N PRO A 119 -3.77 -6.98 -5.31
CA PRO A 119 -4.02 -6.50 -3.95
C PRO A 119 -3.83 -7.62 -2.93
N SER A 120 -4.39 -8.82 -3.18
CA SER A 120 -4.35 -9.94 -2.23
C SER A 120 -2.93 -10.43 -1.92
N PHE A 121 -2.06 -10.48 -2.92
CA PHE A 121 -0.65 -10.80 -2.70
C PHE A 121 0.06 -9.69 -1.92
N SER A 122 -0.16 -8.42 -2.26
CA SER A 122 0.43 -7.31 -1.51
C SER A 122 0.11 -7.38 -0.02
N CYS A 123 -1.06 -7.90 0.34
CA CYS A 123 -1.53 -7.88 1.73
C CYS A 123 -1.06 -9.08 2.51
N ALA A 124 -1.00 -10.24 1.84
CA ALA A 124 -0.25 -11.36 2.36
C ALA A 124 1.20 -10.96 2.66
N TYR A 125 1.85 -10.22 1.76
CA TYR A 125 3.21 -9.72 2.01
C TYR A 125 3.26 -8.72 3.16
N ALA A 126 2.29 -7.81 3.23
CA ALA A 126 2.25 -6.79 4.26
C ALA A 126 2.03 -7.40 5.66
N ASP A 127 1.20 -8.44 5.80
CA ASP A 127 1.07 -9.19 7.04
C ASP A 127 2.37 -9.95 7.38
N ALA A 128 2.99 -10.62 6.41
CA ALA A 128 4.27 -11.29 6.62
C ALA A 128 5.39 -10.32 7.06
N VAL A 129 5.37 -9.09 6.57
CA VAL A 129 6.31 -8.03 6.99
C VAL A 129 5.96 -7.48 8.38
N LEU A 130 4.67 -7.32 8.67
CA LEU A 130 4.20 -6.73 9.93
C LEU A 130 4.45 -7.64 11.13
N ASP A 131 4.15 -8.93 11.01
CA ASP A 131 4.23 -9.86 12.15
C ASP A 131 4.72 -11.27 11.82
N GLY A 132 5.14 -11.51 10.57
CA GLY A 132 5.59 -12.83 10.12
C GLY A 132 4.46 -13.80 9.77
N THR A 133 3.20 -13.37 9.78
CA THR A 133 2.07 -14.23 9.43
C THR A 133 2.05 -14.53 7.94
N VAL A 134 2.05 -15.82 7.60
CA VAL A 134 1.98 -16.30 6.22
C VAL A 134 0.54 -16.68 5.90
N HIS A 135 -0.12 -15.85 5.08
CA HIS A 135 -1.42 -16.14 4.51
C HIS A 135 -1.29 -16.40 3.01
N ASP A 136 -2.03 -17.39 2.51
CA ASP A 136 -2.23 -17.49 1.06
C ASP A 136 -3.08 -16.29 0.60
N HIS A 137 -2.79 -15.77 -0.60
CA HIS A 137 -3.53 -14.64 -1.19
C HIS A 137 -5.06 -14.85 -1.20
N SER A 138 -5.56 -16.09 -1.30
CA SER A 138 -7.01 -16.36 -1.27
C SER A 138 -7.69 -15.97 0.04
N TYR A 139 -6.94 -15.87 1.15
CA TYR A 139 -7.43 -15.36 2.44
C TYR A 139 -8.04 -13.96 2.30
N TYR A 140 -7.47 -13.12 1.42
CA TYR A 140 -7.89 -11.74 1.22
C TYR A 140 -8.91 -11.55 0.10
N ASN A 141 -9.38 -12.61 -0.56
CA ASN A 141 -10.23 -12.55 -1.74
C ASN A 141 -9.62 -11.75 -2.93
N CYS A 142 -9.20 -12.49 -3.95
CA CYS A 142 -8.46 -12.08 -5.16
C CYS A 142 -8.91 -10.78 -5.86
N SER A 143 -10.12 -10.26 -5.64
CA SER A 143 -10.64 -9.09 -6.35
C SER A 143 -10.42 -7.75 -5.66
N CYS A 144 -10.28 -7.72 -4.34
CA CYS A 144 -10.42 -6.45 -3.63
C CYS A 144 -9.82 -6.44 -2.23
N CYS A 145 -9.13 -7.49 -1.81
CA CYS A 145 -8.51 -7.45 -0.49
C CYS A 145 -9.54 -7.15 0.62
N MET A 146 -10.48 -8.08 0.84
CA MET A 146 -11.51 -7.89 1.87
C MET A 146 -10.95 -8.22 3.26
N TRP A 147 -10.98 -7.25 4.18
CA TRP A 147 -10.10 -7.24 5.35
C TRP A 147 -10.82 -7.07 6.70
N PRO A 148 -10.62 -7.99 7.65
CA PRO A 148 -11.02 -7.77 9.04
C PRO A 148 -10.10 -6.78 9.80
N ASP A 149 -8.79 -6.82 9.50
CA ASP A 149 -7.72 -6.28 10.40
C ASP A 149 -6.87 -5.16 9.78
N TRP A 150 -7.34 -4.56 8.69
CA TRP A 150 -6.65 -3.46 8.01
C TRP A 150 -7.67 -2.34 7.76
N GLY A 151 -7.31 -1.11 8.06
CA GLY A 151 -8.21 0.05 8.15
C GLY A 151 -9.01 0.27 6.86
N GLY A 152 -10.33 0.43 7.01
CA GLY A 152 -11.31 0.49 5.91
C GLY A 152 -12.67 -0.10 6.29
N GLY A 153 -12.73 -0.95 7.33
CA GLY A 153 -13.93 -1.72 7.63
C GLY A 153 -14.13 -2.81 6.57
N GLU A 154 -15.38 -3.17 6.23
CA GLU A 154 -15.63 -4.09 5.10
C GLU A 154 -15.35 -3.45 3.70
N SER A 155 -14.66 -2.31 3.63
CA SER A 155 -14.24 -1.70 2.36
C SER A 155 -12.87 -2.17 1.91
N ALA A 156 -12.74 -2.25 0.58
CA ALA A 156 -11.61 -2.74 -0.16
C ALA A 156 -10.36 -1.84 -0.17
N PHE A 157 -10.39 -0.65 0.45
CA PHE A 157 -9.29 0.34 0.59
C PHE A 157 -9.88 1.64 1.18
N ARG A 158 -9.02 2.60 1.55
CA ARG A 158 -9.38 4.00 1.81
C ARG A 158 -8.59 4.93 0.89
N CYS A 159 -9.00 6.18 0.73
CA CYS A 159 -8.24 7.14 -0.08
C CYS A 159 -8.01 8.44 0.69
N VAL A 160 -6.74 8.83 0.78
CA VAL A 160 -6.27 9.96 1.58
C VAL A 160 -6.06 11.19 0.71
N GLY A 161 -7.12 11.70 0.08
CA GLY A 161 -7.21 13.07 -0.47
C GLY A 161 -6.30 13.46 -1.64
N SER A 162 -5.00 13.15 -1.61
CA SER A 162 -4.00 13.40 -2.64
C SER A 162 -2.83 12.40 -2.55
N ASP A 163 -2.04 12.36 -3.61
CA ASP A 163 -0.82 11.55 -3.71
C ASP A 163 0.25 11.97 -2.69
N GLU A 164 0.37 13.27 -2.38
CA GLU A 164 1.31 13.75 -1.36
C GLU A 164 0.92 13.28 0.04
N GLN A 165 -0.39 13.29 0.35
CA GLN A 165 -0.90 12.77 1.62
C GLN A 165 -0.71 11.26 1.74
N LEU A 166 -0.93 10.54 0.63
CA LEU A 166 -0.65 9.11 0.53
C LEU A 166 0.82 8.79 0.86
N LEU A 167 1.76 9.45 0.17
CA LEU A 167 3.19 9.17 0.39
C LEU A 167 3.65 9.58 1.79
N ARG A 168 3.13 10.69 2.31
CA ARG A 168 3.43 11.12 3.68
C ARG A 168 2.95 10.11 4.72
N GLU A 169 1.70 9.64 4.59
CA GLU A 169 1.15 8.61 5.48
C GLU A 169 1.95 7.31 5.36
N ALA A 170 2.26 6.85 4.14
CA ALA A 170 3.07 5.65 3.93
C ALA A 170 4.46 5.75 4.60
N TYR A 171 5.12 6.91 4.51
CA TYR A 171 6.37 7.17 5.22
C TYR A 171 6.18 7.05 6.74
N ASP A 172 5.17 7.71 7.32
CA ASP A 172 4.92 7.69 8.76
C ASP A 172 4.55 6.27 9.26
N GLN A 173 3.81 5.50 8.48
CA GLN A 173 3.48 4.09 8.77
C GLN A 173 4.74 3.22 8.79
N ILE A 174 5.58 3.32 7.76
CA ILE A 174 6.84 2.57 7.66
C ILE A 174 7.82 3.00 8.76
N ALA A 175 7.87 4.30 9.07
CA ALA A 175 8.61 4.87 10.19
C ALA A 175 8.11 4.31 11.54
N ALA A 176 6.84 3.94 11.64
CA ALA A 176 6.28 3.23 12.79
C ALA A 176 6.42 1.68 12.72
N GLY A 177 7.04 1.15 11.67
CA GLY A 177 7.26 -0.29 11.49
C GLY A 177 6.08 -1.03 10.85
N ARG A 178 5.14 -0.31 10.22
CA ARG A 178 3.97 -0.87 9.58
C ARG A 178 4.06 -0.69 8.05
N PRO A 179 3.93 -1.77 7.26
CA PRO A 179 3.89 -1.66 5.81
C PRO A 179 2.56 -1.01 5.36
N THR A 180 2.57 -0.42 4.17
CA THR A 180 1.40 0.23 3.56
C THR A 180 1.20 -0.34 2.17
N VAL A 181 -0.02 -0.78 1.85
CA VAL A 181 -0.35 -1.24 0.50
C VAL A 181 -0.99 -0.08 -0.26
N ILE A 182 -0.52 0.19 -1.48
CA ILE A 182 -0.96 1.36 -2.24
C ILE A 182 -1.37 1.01 -3.66
N HIS A 183 -2.25 1.82 -4.23
CA HIS A 183 -2.66 1.72 -5.61
C HIS A 183 -1.71 2.49 -6.53
N VAL A 184 -1.24 1.84 -7.58
CA VAL A 184 -0.27 2.38 -8.52
C VAL A 184 -0.65 2.06 -9.97
N ALA A 185 -0.02 2.76 -10.91
CA ALA A 185 -0.11 2.47 -12.33
C ALA A 185 1.21 1.89 -12.83
N GLY A 186 1.12 0.81 -13.62
CA GLY A 186 2.25 0.19 -14.31
C GLY A 186 1.98 0.02 -15.80
N VAL A 187 2.89 -0.66 -16.50
CA VAL A 187 2.81 -0.89 -17.95
C VAL A 187 1.56 -1.64 -18.40
N SER A 188 0.95 -2.44 -17.51
CA SER A 188 -0.23 -3.26 -17.77
C SER A 188 -1.53 -2.66 -17.23
N GLY A 189 -1.50 -1.44 -16.68
CA GLY A 189 -2.66 -0.77 -16.10
C GLY A 189 -2.52 -0.59 -14.59
N GLU A 190 -3.65 -0.67 -13.88
CA GLU A 190 -3.68 -0.61 -12.41
C GLU A 190 -2.92 -1.78 -11.77
N HIS A 191 -2.36 -1.53 -10.59
CA HIS A 191 -1.67 -2.53 -9.79
C HIS A 191 -1.65 -2.11 -8.32
N TRP A 192 -1.42 -3.08 -7.44
CA TRP A 192 -1.25 -2.82 -6.00
C TRP A 192 0.11 -3.34 -5.57
N ILE A 193 0.80 -2.62 -4.69
CA ILE A 193 2.12 -3.00 -4.17
C ILE A 193 2.19 -2.77 -2.66
N ALA A 194 3.03 -3.53 -1.98
CA ALA A 194 3.29 -3.34 -0.55
C ALA A 194 4.55 -2.51 -0.35
N LEU A 195 4.42 -1.29 0.16
CA LEU A 195 5.54 -0.46 0.59
C LEU A 195 6.02 -0.93 1.96
N ILE A 196 7.30 -1.25 2.05
CA ILE A 196 7.93 -1.87 3.23
C ILE A 196 9.15 -1.09 3.73
N GLY A 197 9.53 -0.03 3.02
CA GLY A 197 10.71 0.75 3.32
C GLY A 197 10.73 2.06 2.54
N TYR A 198 11.70 2.90 2.87
CA TYR A 198 12.04 4.11 2.17
C TYR A 198 13.55 4.23 1.97
N CYS A 199 13.94 5.01 0.96
CA CYS A 199 15.32 5.36 0.65
C CYS A 199 15.43 6.81 0.16
N ASN A 200 16.56 7.45 0.43
CA ASN A 200 16.81 8.86 0.10
C ASN A 200 15.71 9.82 0.62
N ALA A 201 15.06 9.49 1.73
CA ALA A 201 13.92 10.23 2.28
C ALA A 201 14.36 11.35 3.24
N ALA A 202 15.29 12.21 2.80
CA ALA A 202 15.82 13.31 3.61
C ALA A 202 14.80 14.45 3.86
N ASP A 203 13.75 14.52 3.03
CA ASP A 203 12.67 15.50 3.15
C ASP A 203 11.31 14.77 3.06
N PRO A 204 10.76 14.30 4.20
CA PRO A 204 9.48 13.61 4.25
C PRO A 204 8.25 14.44 3.84
N ASP A 205 8.41 15.76 3.66
CA ASP A 205 7.33 16.63 3.18
C ASP A 205 7.31 16.75 1.65
N HIS A 206 8.34 16.23 0.96
CA HIS A 206 8.48 16.26 -0.50
C HIS A 206 8.90 14.90 -1.06
N LEU A 207 8.04 13.91 -0.86
CA LEU A 207 8.28 12.51 -1.27
C LEU A 207 7.81 12.21 -2.70
N SER A 208 8.43 11.21 -3.31
CA SER A 208 7.99 10.57 -4.55
C SER A 208 8.10 9.04 -4.43
N LEU A 209 7.60 8.27 -5.40
CA LEU A 209 7.79 6.81 -5.42
C LEU A 209 9.26 6.37 -5.54
N ASP A 210 10.18 7.24 -5.99
CA ASP A 210 11.63 6.97 -5.95
C ASP A 210 12.15 6.82 -4.52
N ASN A 211 11.40 7.33 -3.54
CA ASN A 211 11.75 7.25 -2.13
C ASN A 211 11.29 5.97 -1.45
N PHE A 212 10.58 5.06 -2.13
CA PHE A 212 9.96 3.90 -1.48
C PHE A 212 10.49 2.57 -1.99
N ILE A 213 10.67 1.64 -1.06
CA ILE A 213 10.97 0.24 -1.31
C ILE A 213 9.69 -0.57 -1.21
N ALA A 214 9.39 -1.36 -2.24
CA ALA A 214 8.17 -2.14 -2.34
C ALA A 214 8.44 -3.64 -2.56
N LEU A 215 7.50 -4.48 -2.14
CA LEU A 215 7.34 -5.85 -2.61
C LEU A 215 6.29 -5.88 -3.72
N ASP A 216 6.70 -6.34 -4.91
CA ASP A 216 5.84 -6.45 -6.08
C ASP A 216 5.10 -7.80 -6.10
N PRO A 217 3.76 -7.83 -6.09
CA PRO A 217 3.01 -9.08 -6.15
C PRO A 217 3.15 -9.83 -7.49
N TRP A 218 3.65 -9.19 -8.55
CA TRP A 218 3.90 -9.88 -9.82
C TRP A 218 4.91 -11.02 -9.67
N ASP A 219 6.11 -10.73 -9.19
CA ASP A 219 7.26 -11.64 -9.13
C ASP A 219 7.87 -11.77 -7.72
N ALA A 220 7.22 -11.21 -6.70
CA ALA A 220 7.72 -11.12 -5.32
C ALA A 220 9.07 -10.39 -5.19
N ALA A 221 9.45 -9.56 -6.16
CA ALA A 221 10.67 -8.79 -6.10
C ALA A 221 10.58 -7.67 -5.07
N GLN A 222 11.70 -7.39 -4.40
CA GLN A 222 11.88 -6.14 -3.67
C GLN A 222 12.48 -5.12 -4.65
N ILE A 223 11.82 -3.98 -4.84
CA ILE A 223 12.18 -2.96 -5.84
C ILE A 223 12.14 -1.57 -5.22
N VAL A 224 12.80 -0.60 -5.85
CA VAL A 224 12.39 0.81 -5.69
C VAL A 224 11.10 0.98 -6.49
N ALA A 225 10.04 1.50 -5.87
CA ALA A 225 8.69 1.45 -6.45
C ALA A 225 8.60 2.10 -7.85
N SER A 226 9.32 3.20 -8.04
CA SER A 226 9.37 3.93 -9.31
C SER A 226 10.07 3.22 -10.46
N GLU A 227 10.84 2.15 -10.19
CA GLU A 227 11.46 1.34 -11.25
C GLU A 227 10.41 0.72 -12.19
N ARG A 228 9.20 0.48 -11.66
CA ARG A 228 8.10 -0.18 -12.38
C ARG A 228 6.80 0.62 -12.40
N TYR A 229 6.62 1.56 -11.47
CA TYR A 229 5.32 2.16 -11.22
C TYR A 229 5.33 3.69 -11.12
N SER A 230 4.19 4.29 -11.43
CA SER A 230 3.85 5.67 -11.06
C SER A 230 2.66 5.65 -10.10
N LEU A 231 2.43 6.74 -9.38
CA LEU A 231 1.19 6.88 -8.61
C LEU A 231 -0.02 6.80 -9.54
N TYR A 232 -1.09 6.15 -9.06
CA TYR A 232 -2.32 6.04 -9.85
C TYR A 232 -3.10 7.38 -9.89
N GLY A 233 -2.95 8.21 -8.85
CA GLY A 233 -3.57 9.53 -8.75
C GLY A 233 -4.91 9.56 -8.00
N ASP A 234 -5.26 8.48 -7.29
CA ASP A 234 -6.46 8.42 -6.44
C ASP A 234 -6.15 8.47 -4.94
N GLY A 235 -4.87 8.46 -4.55
CA GLY A 235 -4.45 8.47 -3.15
C GLY A 235 -4.96 7.26 -2.37
N CYS A 236 -5.25 6.13 -3.03
CA CYS A 236 -5.86 4.98 -2.38
C CYS A 236 -4.82 4.01 -1.80
N GLU A 237 -5.11 3.57 -0.57
CA GLU A 237 -4.22 2.80 0.25
C GLU A 237 -4.94 1.95 1.28
N HIS A 238 -4.08 1.25 2.01
CA HIS A 238 -4.39 0.19 2.89
C HIS A 238 -3.34 0.16 4.01
N ILE A 239 -3.79 0.36 5.25
CA ILE A 239 -2.92 0.28 6.43
C ILE A 239 -3.42 -0.77 7.39
N SER A 240 -2.53 -1.39 8.15
CA SER A 240 -2.95 -2.32 9.20
C SER A 240 -3.61 -1.55 10.36
N THR A 241 -4.64 -2.11 10.98
CA THR A 241 -5.18 -1.61 12.26
C THR A 241 -4.51 -2.25 13.48
N ARG A 242 -3.54 -3.14 13.26
CA ARG A 242 -2.85 -3.92 14.29
C ARG A 242 -1.58 -3.25 14.81
#